data_AF-A0A178EEW5-F1
#
_entry.id   AF-A0A178EEW5-F1
#
_cell.length_a   1.000
_cell.length_b   1.000
_cell.length_c   1.000
_cell.angle_alpha   90.00
_cell.angle_beta   90.00
_cell.angle_gamma   90.00
#
_symmetry.space_group_name_H-M   'P 1'
#
loop_
_entity.id
_entity.type
_entity.pdbx_description
1 polymer ?
#
loop_
_entity_poly.entity_id
_entity_poly.type
_entity_poly.pdbx_seq_one_letter_code
_entity_poly.pdbx_strand_id
1 'polypeptide(L)'
;MDYLVSEGYPRAAEKFAKEANIQIPLEEESIQSRVEIRRAIHAGDIDTAITKINDLNPQILDTDPALHFALLRLQLIELIRTCTSSASSDITPALTFASSQLAPRAATNPDFLKDLELTMSLLIFLPATGTIQKELSELLEPSLRRNVASKVNEAILISMGARGEARMRSLVRLRHWAETKARAAGKDIPPVLPLGLQDGDDKPNELNGNNGEAADVMVQ
;
A
#
# COMPACT_ATOMS: atom_id res chain seq x y z
N MET A 1 12.21 5.40 15.58
CA MET A 1 11.58 4.33 16.38
C MET A 1 10.11 4.12 16.04
N ASP A 2 9.23 5.10 16.26
CA ASP A 2 7.76 5.01 16.03
C ASP A 2 7.39 4.37 14.68
N TYR A 3 8.02 4.80 13.59
CA TYR A 3 7.85 4.23 12.26
C TYR A 3 8.20 2.74 12.16
N LEU A 4 9.29 2.30 12.79
CA LEU A 4 9.71 0.90 12.73
C LEU A 4 8.72 0.00 13.48
N VAL A 5 8.13 0.52 14.55
CA VAL A 5 7.11 -0.19 15.35
C VAL A 5 5.75 -0.19 14.64
N SER A 6 5.32 0.96 14.10
CA SER A 6 4.02 1.08 13.42
C SER A 6 4.00 0.30 12.10
N GLU A 7 5.11 0.32 11.35
CA GLU A 7 5.26 -0.40 10.08
C GLU A 7 5.79 -1.83 10.25
N GLY A 8 5.79 -2.41 11.46
CA GLY A 8 6.10 -3.82 11.67
C GLY A 8 7.50 -4.24 11.21
N TYR A 9 8.53 -3.48 11.58
CA TYR A 9 9.94 -3.84 11.42
C TYR A 9 10.56 -4.16 12.80
N PRO A 10 10.17 -5.29 13.45
CA PRO A 10 10.54 -5.57 14.84
C PRO A 10 12.05 -5.67 15.05
N ARG A 11 12.76 -6.41 14.19
CA ARG A 11 14.22 -6.56 14.28
C ARG A 11 14.98 -5.24 14.11
N ALA A 12 14.48 -4.35 13.25
CA ALA A 12 15.07 -3.04 13.07
C ALA A 12 14.79 -2.13 14.27
N ALA A 13 13.56 -2.20 14.82
CA ALA A 13 13.19 -1.48 16.03
C ALA A 13 14.03 -1.94 17.23
N GLU A 14 14.27 -3.24 17.38
CA GLU A 14 15.08 -3.84 18.44
C GLU A 14 16.55 -3.38 18.36
N LYS A 15 17.17 -3.51 17.19
CA LYS A 15 18.55 -3.04 16.98
C LYS A 15 18.68 -1.54 17.23
N PHE A 16 17.75 -0.75 16.71
CA PHE A 16 17.72 0.70 16.93
C PHE A 16 17.53 1.05 18.40
N ALA A 17 16.65 0.35 19.12
CA ALA A 17 16.44 0.56 20.55
C ALA A 17 17.71 0.26 21.37
N LYS A 18 18.41 -0.82 21.02
CA LYS A 18 19.67 -1.21 21.65
C LYS A 18 20.80 -0.21 21.37
N GLU A 19 20.94 0.27 20.14
CA GLU A 19 21.97 1.23 19.75
C GLU A 19 21.71 2.64 20.30
N ALA A 20 20.44 3.08 20.28
CA ALA A 20 20.05 4.41 20.76
C ALA A 20 19.81 4.46 22.27
N ASN A 21 19.89 3.32 22.98
CA ASN A 21 19.58 3.16 24.40
C ASN A 21 18.17 3.68 24.76
N ILE A 22 17.18 3.37 23.90
CA ILE A 22 15.77 3.76 24.03
C ILE A 22 14.92 2.53 24.40
N GLN A 23 14.00 2.68 25.34
CA GLN A 23 13.07 1.61 25.73
C GLN A 23 11.94 1.44 24.70
N ILE A 24 11.62 0.20 24.33
CA ILE A 24 10.52 -0.13 23.41
C ILE A 24 9.20 -0.07 24.19
N PRO A 25 8.29 0.88 23.89
CA PRO A 25 7.07 1.06 24.69
C PRO A 25 5.96 0.04 24.41
N LEU A 26 6.08 -0.82 23.38
CA LEU A 26 5.00 -1.70 22.92
C LEU A 26 5.32 -3.18 23.17
N GLU A 27 4.30 -3.93 23.57
CA GLU A 27 4.29 -5.39 23.65
C GLU A 27 4.70 -6.00 22.30
N GLU A 28 5.84 -6.68 22.31
CA GLU A 28 6.46 -7.34 21.16
C GLU A 28 5.50 -8.30 20.45
N GLU A 29 4.60 -8.96 21.21
CA GLU A 29 3.56 -9.83 20.69
C GLU A 29 2.58 -9.12 19.75
N SER A 30 2.17 -7.88 20.07
CA SER A 30 1.25 -7.11 19.20
C SER A 30 1.91 -6.73 17.86
N ILE A 31 3.22 -6.51 17.85
CA ILE A 31 3.99 -6.18 16.65
C ILE A 31 4.10 -7.43 15.78
N GLN A 32 4.43 -8.57 16.40
CA GLN A 32 4.59 -9.84 15.69
C GLN A 32 3.28 -10.29 15.02
N SER A 33 2.15 -10.22 15.73
CA SER A 33 0.82 -10.52 15.16
C SER A 33 0.49 -9.66 13.94
N ARG A 34 0.77 -8.35 14.00
CA ARG A 34 0.56 -7.44 12.86
C ARG A 34 1.47 -7.76 11.67
N VAL A 35 2.72 -8.14 11.93
CA VAL A 35 3.66 -8.56 10.87
C VAL A 35 3.17 -9.82 10.18
N GLU A 36 2.64 -10.79 10.93
CA GLU A 36 2.09 -12.02 10.39
C GLU A 36 0.85 -11.79 9.53
N ILE A 37 -0.11 -10.97 10.01
CA ILE A 37 -1.29 -10.56 9.24
C ILE A 37 -0.86 -9.92 7.93
N ARG A 38 0.06 -8.95 7.98
CA ARG A 38 0.56 -8.29 6.78
C ARG A 38 1.26 -9.26 5.82
N ARG A 39 2.05 -10.20 6.34
CA ARG A 39 2.74 -11.21 5.54
C ARG A 39 1.73 -12.11 4.83
N ALA A 40 0.67 -12.54 5.52
CA ALA A 40 -0.41 -13.34 4.95
C ALA A 40 -1.10 -12.58 3.79
N ILE A 41 -1.43 -11.30 3.98
CA ILE A 41 -2.02 -10.45 2.93
C ILE A 41 -1.09 -10.31 1.71
N HIS A 42 0.21 -10.09 1.93
CA HIS A 42 1.17 -9.99 0.82
C HIS A 42 1.34 -11.31 0.06
N ALA A 43 1.31 -12.43 0.78
CA ALA A 43 1.39 -13.77 0.21
C ALA A 43 0.13 -14.17 -0.57
N GLY A 44 -0.99 -13.45 -0.37
CA GLY A 44 -2.29 -13.80 -0.96
C GLY A 44 -3.08 -14.82 -0.13
N ASP A 45 -2.61 -15.15 1.08
CA ASP A 45 -3.34 -16.00 2.02
C ASP A 45 -4.27 -15.13 2.87
N ILE A 46 -5.40 -14.76 2.26
CA ILE A 46 -6.34 -13.80 2.86
C ILE A 46 -7.20 -14.47 3.94
N ASP A 47 -7.52 -15.76 3.81
CA ASP A 47 -8.23 -16.53 4.84
C ASP A 47 -7.47 -16.50 6.16
N THR A 48 -6.18 -16.86 6.15
CA THR A 48 -5.34 -16.79 7.35
C THR A 48 -5.23 -15.37 7.90
N ALA A 49 -5.19 -14.35 7.02
CA ALA A 49 -5.18 -12.96 7.46
C ALA A 49 -6.47 -12.58 8.20
N ILE A 50 -7.64 -12.96 7.67
CA ILE A 50 -8.95 -12.69 8.28
C ILE A 50 -9.05 -13.39 9.64
N THR A 51 -8.68 -14.67 9.74
CA THR A 51 -8.67 -15.40 11.01
C THR A 51 -7.79 -14.70 12.04
N LYS A 52 -6.54 -14.36 11.68
CA LYS A 52 -5.62 -13.66 12.60
C LYS A 52 -6.10 -12.27 13.01
N ILE A 53 -6.78 -11.54 12.12
CA ILE A 53 -7.39 -10.24 12.47
C ILE A 53 -8.50 -10.44 13.51
N ASN A 54 -9.38 -11.44 13.31
CA ASN A 54 -10.45 -11.74 14.25
C ASN A 54 -9.93 -12.25 15.61
N ASP A 55 -8.87 -13.06 15.59
CA ASP A 55 -8.20 -13.54 16.81
C ASP A 55 -7.58 -12.37 17.61
N LEU A 56 -7.05 -11.37 16.91
CA LEU A 56 -6.46 -10.19 17.53
C LEU A 56 -7.54 -9.25 18.08
N ASN A 57 -8.54 -8.93 17.28
CA ASN A 57 -9.70 -8.16 17.70
C ASN A 57 -10.88 -8.37 16.71
N PRO A 58 -11.94 -9.07 17.12
CA PRO A 58 -13.08 -9.36 16.24
C PRO A 58 -13.86 -8.11 15.83
N GLN A 59 -13.79 -7.03 16.61
CA GLN A 59 -14.54 -5.80 16.33
C GLN A 59 -13.99 -5.01 15.13
N ILE A 60 -12.74 -5.27 14.70
CA ILE A 60 -12.10 -4.52 13.60
C ILE A 60 -12.91 -4.66 12.30
N LEU A 61 -13.29 -5.89 11.95
CA LEU A 61 -14.00 -6.18 10.70
C LEU A 61 -15.51 -5.86 10.78
N ASP A 62 -16.06 -5.81 11.99
CA ASP A 62 -17.45 -5.43 12.23
C ASP A 62 -17.64 -3.91 12.19
N THR A 63 -16.64 -3.15 12.67
CA THR A 63 -16.69 -1.68 12.71
C THR A 63 -16.40 -1.05 11.35
N ASP A 64 -15.60 -1.71 10.50
CA ASP A 64 -15.27 -1.26 9.15
C ASP A 64 -15.70 -2.27 8.07
N PRO A 65 -16.97 -2.18 7.60
CA PRO A 65 -17.47 -3.03 6.51
C PRO A 65 -16.70 -2.86 5.20
N ALA A 66 -16.08 -1.69 4.97
CA ALA A 66 -15.32 -1.42 3.75
C ALA A 66 -13.98 -2.14 3.77
N LEU A 67 -13.30 -2.19 4.92
CA LEU A 67 -12.09 -2.98 5.10
C LEU A 67 -12.36 -4.48 4.92
N HIS A 68 -13.44 -4.97 5.52
CA HIS A 68 -13.84 -6.37 5.37
C HIS A 68 -14.16 -6.69 3.90
N PHE A 69 -14.92 -5.84 3.20
CA PHE A 69 -15.18 -6.01 1.77
C PHE A 69 -13.88 -6.02 0.94
N ALA A 70 -12.92 -5.13 1.24
CA ALA A 70 -11.63 -5.08 0.54
C ALA A 70 -10.80 -6.37 0.72
N LEU A 71 -10.84 -6.99 1.91
CA LEU A 71 -10.20 -8.29 2.15
C LEU A 71 -10.88 -9.40 1.35
N LEU A 72 -12.20 -9.51 1.40
CA LEU A 72 -12.94 -10.51 0.64
C LEU A 72 -12.74 -10.34 -0.88
N ARG A 73 -12.65 -9.10 -1.36
CA ARG A 73 -12.32 -8.81 -2.75
C ARG A 73 -10.92 -9.30 -3.14
N LEU A 74 -9.91 -9.11 -2.28
CA LEU A 74 -8.58 -9.67 -2.51
C LEU A 74 -8.62 -11.19 -2.57
N GLN A 75 -9.37 -11.84 -1.68
CA GLN A 75 -9.53 -13.29 -1.67
C GLN A 75 -10.15 -13.78 -2.99
N LEU A 76 -11.19 -13.10 -3.48
CA LEU A 76 -11.78 -13.40 -4.79
C LEU A 76 -10.76 -13.26 -5.94
N ILE A 77 -9.92 -12.22 -5.93
CA ILE A 77 -8.87 -12.04 -6.94
C ILE A 77 -7.87 -13.20 -6.90
N GLU A 78 -7.45 -13.67 -5.73
CA GLU A 78 -6.53 -14.81 -5.61
C GLU A 78 -7.18 -16.15 -6.04
N LEU A 79 -8.48 -16.33 -5.76
CA LEU A 79 -9.25 -17.47 -6.28
C LEU A 79 -9.30 -17.44 -7.82
N ILE A 80 -9.63 -16.28 -8.41
CA ILE A 80 -9.66 -16.11 -9.87
C ILE A 80 -8.30 -16.43 -10.50
N ARG A 81 -7.21 -15.96 -9.88
CA ARG A 81 -5.84 -16.28 -10.34
C ARG A 81 -5.53 -17.76 -10.30
N THR A 82 -5.95 -18.46 -9.25
CA THR A 82 -5.75 -19.90 -9.09
C THR A 82 -6.55 -20.69 -10.13
N CYS A 83 -7.83 -20.33 -10.32
CA CYS A 83 -8.71 -20.95 -11.32
C CYS A 83 -8.15 -20.81 -12.74
N THR A 84 -7.69 -19.61 -13.10
CA THR A 84 -7.18 -19.29 -14.45
C THR A 84 -5.78 -19.82 -14.73
N SER A 85 -4.96 -20.07 -13.69
CA SER A 85 -3.63 -20.67 -13.85
C SER A 85 -3.68 -22.20 -13.97
N SER A 86 -4.78 -22.84 -13.55
CA SER A 86 -4.96 -24.29 -13.62
C SER A 86 -5.51 -24.73 -14.98
N ALA A 87 -4.97 -25.83 -15.53
CA ALA A 87 -5.38 -26.38 -16.82
C ALA A 87 -6.86 -26.85 -16.87
N SER A 88 -7.51 -27.02 -15.71
CA SER A 88 -8.90 -27.44 -15.59
C SER A 88 -9.91 -26.28 -15.49
N SER A 89 -9.46 -25.01 -15.48
CA SER A 89 -10.28 -23.77 -15.42
C SER A 89 -11.61 -23.90 -14.65
N ASP A 90 -11.57 -24.55 -13.48
CA ASP A 90 -12.76 -24.65 -12.65
C ASP A 90 -13.00 -23.31 -11.96
N ILE A 91 -13.96 -22.55 -12.50
CA ILE A 91 -14.36 -21.24 -11.97
C ILE A 91 -15.38 -21.35 -10.83
N THR A 92 -15.89 -22.56 -10.55
CA THR A 92 -16.93 -22.79 -9.55
C THR A 92 -16.55 -22.26 -8.16
N PRO A 93 -15.31 -22.46 -7.64
CA PRO A 93 -14.94 -21.94 -6.33
C PRO A 93 -15.03 -20.41 -6.23
N ALA A 94 -14.55 -19.69 -7.26
CA ALA A 94 -14.62 -18.23 -7.30
C ALA A 94 -16.08 -17.73 -7.37
N LEU A 95 -16.92 -18.40 -8.16
CA LEU A 95 -18.33 -18.04 -8.30
C LEU A 95 -19.15 -18.32 -7.03
N THR A 96 -18.92 -19.46 -6.38
CA THR A 96 -19.54 -19.80 -5.09
C THR A 96 -19.12 -18.80 -4.01
N PHE A 97 -17.84 -18.41 -3.97
CA PHE A 97 -17.36 -17.42 -3.02
C PHE A 97 -17.97 -16.03 -3.26
N ALA A 98 -17.97 -15.56 -4.50
CA ALA A 98 -18.56 -14.27 -4.87
C ALA A 98 -20.05 -14.19 -4.51
N SER A 99 -20.82 -15.25 -4.80
CA SER A 99 -22.26 -15.29 -4.54
C SER A 99 -22.62 -15.42 -3.06
N SER A 100 -21.84 -16.18 -2.28
CA SER A 100 -22.11 -16.40 -0.85
C SER A 100 -21.64 -15.24 0.04
N GLN A 101 -20.45 -14.69 -0.21
CA GLN A 101 -19.81 -13.73 0.70
C GLN A 101 -19.90 -12.28 0.21
N LEU A 102 -19.64 -12.02 -1.08
CA LEU A 102 -19.58 -10.65 -1.61
C LEU A 102 -20.94 -10.12 -2.07
N ALA A 103 -21.77 -10.94 -2.72
CA ALA A 103 -23.03 -10.48 -3.30
C ALA A 103 -24.00 -9.85 -2.27
N PRO A 104 -24.21 -10.42 -1.06
CA PRO A 104 -25.07 -9.80 -0.05
C PRO A 104 -24.55 -8.43 0.42
N ARG A 105 -23.23 -8.25 0.48
CA ARG A 105 -22.57 -7.00 0.90
C ARG A 105 -22.52 -5.97 -0.23
N ALA A 106 -22.40 -6.41 -1.48
CA ALA A 106 -22.46 -5.55 -2.65
C ALA A 106 -23.88 -5.01 -2.88
N ALA A 107 -24.92 -5.78 -2.57
CA ALA A 107 -26.31 -5.34 -2.70
C ALA A 107 -26.66 -4.13 -1.82
N THR A 108 -25.95 -3.94 -0.70
CA THR A 108 -26.20 -2.83 0.22
C THR A 108 -25.43 -1.55 -0.12
N ASN A 109 -24.41 -1.62 -0.98
CA ASN A 109 -23.58 -0.47 -1.34
C ASN A 109 -23.26 -0.46 -2.85
N PRO A 110 -23.70 0.57 -3.61
CA PRO A 110 -23.48 0.63 -5.05
C PRO A 110 -22.00 0.67 -5.47
N ASP A 111 -21.11 1.18 -4.62
CA ASP A 111 -19.68 1.21 -4.94
C ASP A 111 -19.04 -0.18 -4.79
N PHE A 112 -19.48 -0.97 -3.81
CA PHE A 112 -19.07 -2.37 -3.68
C PHE A 112 -19.57 -3.22 -4.85
N LEU A 113 -20.75 -2.91 -5.38
CA LEU A 113 -21.27 -3.57 -6.57
C LEU A 113 -20.41 -3.30 -7.80
N LYS A 114 -20.01 -2.05 -8.06
CA LYS A 114 -19.07 -1.71 -9.15
C LYS A 114 -17.75 -2.45 -8.99
N ASP A 115 -17.21 -2.48 -7.77
CA ASP A 115 -15.96 -3.16 -7.47
C ASP A 115 -16.05 -4.68 -7.67
N LEU A 116 -17.18 -5.29 -7.32
CA LEU A 116 -17.47 -6.70 -7.54
C LEU A 116 -17.61 -7.00 -9.05
N GLU A 117 -18.37 -6.21 -9.79
CA GLU A 117 -18.53 -6.36 -11.25
C GLU A 117 -17.18 -6.28 -11.97
N LEU A 118 -16.35 -5.30 -11.61
CA LEU A 118 -15.00 -5.15 -12.15
C LEU A 118 -14.14 -6.38 -11.81
N THR A 119 -14.22 -6.88 -10.58
CA THR A 119 -13.47 -8.08 -10.17
C THR A 119 -13.96 -9.33 -10.88
N MET A 120 -15.27 -9.48 -11.11
CA MET A 120 -15.84 -10.61 -11.84
C MET A 120 -15.50 -10.60 -13.33
N SER A 121 -15.32 -9.42 -13.92
CA SER A 121 -14.87 -9.31 -15.32
C SER A 121 -13.49 -9.95 -15.55
N LEU A 122 -12.65 -10.04 -14.51
CA LEU A 122 -11.35 -10.73 -14.57
C LEU A 122 -11.49 -12.20 -15.00
N LEU A 123 -12.58 -12.89 -14.63
CA LEU A 123 -12.83 -14.27 -15.06
C LEU A 123 -12.95 -14.41 -16.59
N ILE A 124 -13.44 -13.37 -17.26
CA ILE A 124 -13.65 -13.36 -18.72
C ILE A 124 -12.36 -12.93 -19.43
N PHE A 125 -11.67 -11.92 -18.90
CA PHE A 125 -10.55 -11.27 -19.59
C PHE A 125 -9.17 -11.90 -19.31
N LEU A 126 -8.95 -12.61 -18.18
CA LEU A 126 -7.66 -13.27 -17.91
C LEU A 126 -7.31 -14.35 -18.94
N PRO A 127 -8.23 -15.27 -19.31
CA PRO A 127 -7.91 -16.35 -20.27
C PRO A 127 -7.84 -15.86 -21.72
N ALA A 128 -8.45 -14.72 -22.03
CA ALA A 128 -8.82 -14.39 -23.40
C ALA A 128 -7.82 -13.50 -24.16
N THR A 129 -7.05 -12.62 -23.52
CA THR A 129 -6.37 -11.56 -24.29
C THR A 129 -5.11 -11.00 -23.64
N GLY A 130 -4.02 -10.93 -24.42
CA GLY A 130 -2.76 -10.24 -24.10
C GLY A 130 -2.83 -8.71 -24.02
N THR A 131 -4.01 -8.13 -23.80
CA THR A 131 -4.20 -6.69 -23.60
C THR A 131 -5.32 -6.46 -22.59
N ILE A 132 -4.96 -6.54 -21.31
CA ILE A 132 -5.85 -6.26 -20.19
C ILE A 132 -6.01 -4.73 -20.08
N GLN A 133 -7.24 -4.23 -19.96
CA GLN A 133 -7.49 -2.81 -19.71
C GLN A 133 -6.76 -2.34 -18.45
N LYS A 134 -6.27 -1.10 -18.43
CA LYS A 134 -5.44 -0.56 -17.34
C LYS A 134 -6.08 -0.78 -15.95
N GLU A 135 -7.37 -0.56 -15.83
CA GLU A 135 -8.15 -0.73 -14.57
C GLU A 135 -8.14 -2.19 -14.05
N LEU A 136 -8.18 -3.17 -14.95
CA LEU A 136 -8.11 -4.59 -14.61
C LEU A 136 -6.67 -5.02 -14.29
N SER A 137 -5.68 -4.38 -14.92
CA SER A 137 -4.27 -4.62 -14.61
C SER A 137 -3.91 -4.14 -13.20
N GLU A 138 -4.47 -3.00 -12.76
CA GLU A 138 -4.29 -2.47 -11.41
C GLU A 138 -4.83 -3.41 -10.32
N LEU A 139 -5.92 -4.15 -10.60
CA LEU A 139 -6.44 -5.17 -9.69
C LEU A 139 -5.51 -6.38 -9.54
N LEU A 140 -4.72 -6.67 -10.56
CA LEU A 140 -3.75 -7.75 -10.55
C LEU A 140 -2.43 -7.32 -9.92
N GLU A 141 -2.16 -6.02 -9.77
CA GLU A 141 -0.89 -5.58 -9.24
C GLU A 141 -0.71 -5.88 -7.74
N PRO A 142 0.54 -6.16 -7.30
CA PRO A 142 0.87 -6.25 -5.87
C PRO A 142 0.61 -4.97 -5.08
N SER A 143 0.46 -3.82 -5.76
CA SER A 143 0.16 -2.52 -5.17
C SER A 143 -1.17 -2.54 -4.40
N LEU A 144 -2.20 -3.22 -4.92
CA LEU A 144 -3.49 -3.37 -4.25
C LEU A 144 -3.36 -4.11 -2.92
N ARG A 145 -2.65 -5.25 -2.90
CA ARG A 145 -2.38 -6.00 -1.65
C ARG A 145 -1.63 -5.14 -0.62
N ARG A 146 -0.68 -4.31 -1.08
CA ARG A 146 0.04 -3.38 -0.18
C ARG A 146 -0.86 -2.31 0.40
N ASN A 147 -1.80 -1.77 -0.39
CA ASN A 147 -2.74 -0.76 0.09
C ASN A 147 -3.68 -1.34 1.15
N VAL A 148 -4.30 -2.50 0.88
CA VAL A 148 -5.18 -3.17 1.84
C VAL A 148 -4.42 -3.56 3.11
N ALA A 149 -3.22 -4.12 2.99
CA ALA A 149 -2.38 -4.43 4.15
C ALA A 149 -2.06 -3.19 5.00
N SER A 150 -1.87 -2.02 4.37
CA SER A 150 -1.65 -0.76 5.08
C SER A 150 -2.91 -0.31 5.83
N LYS A 151 -4.09 -0.41 5.20
CA LYS A 151 -5.38 -0.10 5.84
C LYS A 151 -5.69 -1.04 7.01
N VAL A 152 -5.41 -2.34 6.86
CA VAL A 152 -5.54 -3.32 7.95
C VAL A 152 -4.63 -2.95 9.12
N ASN A 153 -3.36 -2.62 8.85
CA ASN A 153 -2.42 -2.23 9.90
C ASN A 153 -2.87 -0.96 10.62
N GLU A 154 -3.38 0.03 9.88
CA GLU A 154 -3.96 1.25 10.44
C GLU A 154 -5.17 0.95 11.34
N ALA A 155 -6.12 0.13 10.86
CA ALA A 155 -7.29 -0.25 11.64
C ALA A 155 -6.93 -1.00 12.93
N ILE A 156 -5.95 -1.90 12.87
CA ILE A 156 -5.43 -2.59 14.05
C ILE A 156 -4.80 -1.59 15.02
N LEU A 157 -3.95 -0.67 14.55
CA LEU A 157 -3.33 0.37 15.38
C LEU A 157 -4.38 1.25 16.08
N ILE A 158 -5.40 1.70 15.34
CA ILE A 158 -6.51 2.50 15.89
C ILE A 158 -7.26 1.71 16.97
N SER A 159 -7.53 0.42 16.73
CA SER A 159 -8.23 -0.44 17.69
C SER A 159 -7.47 -0.64 19.01
N MET A 160 -6.13 -0.57 18.96
CA MET A 160 -5.25 -0.64 20.13
C MET A 160 -5.05 0.72 20.80
N GLY A 161 -5.78 1.77 20.38
CA GLY A 161 -5.63 3.13 20.89
C GLY A 161 -4.35 3.85 20.45
N ALA A 162 -3.59 3.26 19.51
CA ALA A 162 -2.43 3.87 18.92
C ALA A 162 -2.83 4.78 17.73
N ARG A 163 -1.89 5.60 17.26
CA ARG A 163 -2.10 6.38 16.05
C ARG A 163 -2.11 5.44 14.84
N GLY A 164 -3.09 5.61 13.94
CA GLY A 164 -3.24 4.81 12.71
C GLY A 164 -2.04 4.88 11.76
N GLU A 165 -1.23 5.94 11.85
CA GLU A 165 0.03 6.07 11.11
C GLU A 165 1.18 6.57 12.00
N ALA A 166 2.40 6.23 11.61
CA ALA A 166 3.60 6.75 12.25
C ALA A 166 3.74 8.27 12.07
N ARG A 167 4.21 8.95 13.11
CA ARG A 167 4.51 10.40 13.07
C ARG A 167 5.50 10.77 11.98
N MET A 168 6.40 9.87 11.62
CA MET A 168 7.35 10.11 10.54
C MET A 168 6.65 10.33 9.19
N ARG A 169 5.56 9.60 8.90
CA ARG A 169 4.79 9.78 7.66
C ARG A 169 4.12 11.14 7.62
N SER A 170 3.48 11.55 8.72
CA SER A 170 2.83 12.86 8.80
C SER A 170 3.84 14.01 8.70
N LEU A 171 5.03 13.87 9.29
CA LEU A 171 6.11 14.86 9.16
C LEU A 171 6.62 14.98 7.72
N VAL A 172 6.78 13.86 6.99
CA VAL A 172 7.19 13.89 5.57
C VAL A 172 6.11 14.57 4.72
N ARG A 173 4.83 14.25 4.92
CA ARG A 173 3.73 14.93 4.22
C ARG A 173 3.69 16.42 4.54
N LEU A 174 3.86 16.79 5.81
CA LEU A 174 3.89 18.18 6.25
C LEU A 174 5.04 18.95 5.61
N ARG A 175 6.23 18.34 5.53
CA ARG A 175 7.39 18.92 4.85
C ARG A 175 7.07 19.16 3.37
N HIS A 176 6.56 18.15 2.67
CA HIS A 176 6.20 18.29 1.26
C HIS A 176 5.15 19.39 1.03
N TRP A 177 4.12 19.45 1.87
CA TRP A 177 3.12 20.52 1.82
C TRP A 177 3.74 21.90 2.05
N ALA A 178 4.59 22.04 3.05
CA ALA A 178 5.24 23.31 3.40
C ALA A 178 6.14 23.81 2.25
N GLU A 179 6.91 22.91 1.63
CA GLU A 179 7.72 23.24 0.47
C GLU A 179 6.88 23.67 -0.73
N THR A 180 5.85 22.90 -1.08
CA THR A 180 4.95 23.24 -2.19
C THR A 180 4.27 24.59 -1.96
N LYS A 181 3.85 24.87 -0.72
CA LYS A 181 3.26 26.16 -0.35
C LYS A 181 4.27 27.31 -0.42
N ALA A 182 5.52 27.09 -0.01
CA ALA A 182 6.58 28.09 -0.10
C ALA A 182 6.93 28.40 -1.56
N ARG A 183 7.04 27.39 -2.44
CA ARG A 183 7.25 27.57 -3.89
C ARG A 183 6.09 28.35 -4.51
N ALA A 184 4.84 28.00 -4.17
CA ALA A 184 3.66 28.71 -4.65
C ALA A 184 3.60 30.18 -4.18
N ALA A 185 4.15 30.48 -3.00
CA ALA A 185 4.27 31.84 -2.46
C ALA A 185 5.48 32.63 -3.00
N GLY A 186 6.22 32.08 -3.97
CA GLY A 186 7.40 32.73 -4.56
C GLY A 186 8.57 32.88 -3.59
N LYS A 187 8.65 32.05 -2.55
CA LYS A 187 9.80 32.04 -1.64
C LYS A 187 10.97 31.33 -2.33
N ASP A 188 12.15 31.93 -2.24
CA ASP A 188 13.39 31.37 -2.77
C ASP A 188 13.82 30.20 -1.87
N ILE A 189 13.46 28.99 -2.29
CA ILE A 189 13.88 27.74 -1.66
C ILE A 189 14.61 26.90 -2.70
N PRO A 190 15.70 26.20 -2.32
CA PRO A 190 16.44 25.33 -3.21
C PRO A 190 15.54 24.31 -3.94
N PRO A 191 15.88 23.93 -5.19
CA PRO A 191 15.10 22.95 -5.95
C PRO A 191 15.02 21.61 -5.22
N VAL A 192 16.09 21.21 -4.54
CA VAL A 192 16.13 20.06 -3.65
C VAL A 192 16.52 20.55 -2.27
N LEU A 193 15.62 20.39 -1.29
CA LEU A 193 15.95 20.60 0.10
C LEU A 193 16.52 19.28 0.65
N PRO A 194 17.80 19.19 1.03
CA PRO A 194 18.36 17.95 1.55
C PRO A 194 17.73 17.63 2.91
N LEU A 195 17.66 16.34 3.24
CA LEU A 195 17.17 15.85 4.55
C LEU A 195 18.28 15.88 5.63
N GLY A 196 19.48 16.36 5.28
CA GLY A 196 20.64 16.35 6.18
C GLY A 196 21.19 14.95 6.46
N LEU A 197 20.85 13.97 5.62
CA LEU A 197 21.31 12.57 5.73
C LEU A 197 22.46 12.25 4.77
N GLN A 198 22.86 13.20 3.91
CA GLN A 198 24.08 13.10 3.13
C GLN A 198 25.26 13.58 3.98
N ASP A 199 26.29 12.75 4.11
CA ASP A 199 27.59 13.18 4.62
C ASP A 199 28.17 14.22 3.65
N GLY A 200 28.06 15.50 4.03
CA GLY A 200 29.03 16.56 3.77
C GLY A 200 29.55 16.88 2.35
N ASP A 201 29.13 16.22 1.27
CA ASP A 201 29.79 16.42 -0.04
C ASP A 201 28.83 16.21 -1.22
N ASP A 202 27.90 17.15 -1.41
CA ASP A 202 27.26 17.36 -2.72
C ASP A 202 27.38 18.85 -3.07
N LYS A 203 28.51 19.21 -3.70
CA LYS A 203 28.59 20.44 -4.48
C LYS A 203 27.61 20.31 -5.65
N PRO A 204 26.83 21.36 -5.97
CA PRO A 204 25.93 21.32 -7.11
C PRO A 204 26.75 21.09 -8.39
N ASN A 205 26.46 19.98 -9.07
CA ASN A 205 27.05 19.61 -10.34
C ASN A 205 26.51 20.59 -11.42
N GLU A 206 27.30 21.58 -11.80
CA GLU A 206 27.04 22.44 -12.97
C GLU A 206 27.22 21.61 -14.25
N LEU A 207 26.15 20.93 -14.67
CA LEU A 207 26.09 20.27 -15.97
C LEU A 207 25.58 21.25 -17.04
N ASN A 208 26.54 21.92 -17.67
CA ASN A 208 26.73 22.02 -19.11
C ASN A 208 25.52 22.46 -19.99
N GLY A 209 25.40 23.77 -20.22
CA GLY A 209 24.59 24.35 -21.29
C GLY A 209 25.30 24.28 -22.64
N ASN A 210 25.03 23.21 -23.39
CA ASN A 210 25.48 23.02 -24.76
C ASN A 210 24.55 23.81 -25.71
N ASN A 211 24.91 25.04 -26.06
CA ASN A 211 24.27 25.78 -27.16
C ASN A 211 25.29 26.01 -28.27
N GLY A 212 25.13 25.27 -29.36
CA GLY A 212 25.74 25.60 -30.64
C GLY A 212 25.05 26.81 -31.22
N GLU A 213 25.73 27.96 -31.19
CA GLU A 213 25.37 29.11 -31.99
C GLU A 213 26.15 29.07 -33.31
N ALA A 214 25.39 28.91 -34.39
CA ALA A 214 25.82 29.19 -35.73
C ALA A 214 26.15 30.68 -35.87
N ALA A 215 27.36 30.99 -36.32
CA ALA A 215 27.72 32.31 -36.83
C ALA A 215 28.47 32.10 -38.16
N ASP A 216 27.71 32.20 -39.25
CA ASP A 216 28.19 32.56 -40.58
C ASP A 216 28.10 34.10 -40.72
N VAL A 217 28.81 34.65 -41.71
CA VAL A 217 28.84 36.05 -42.20
C VAL A 217 30.07 36.90 -41.80
N MET A 218 31.14 36.71 -42.60
CA MET A 218 31.73 37.66 -43.57
C MET A 218 32.36 39.03 -43.18
N VAL A 219 33.52 39.27 -43.84
CA VAL A 219 34.13 40.55 -44.32
C VAL A 219 34.88 41.33 -43.22
N GLN A 220 36.19 41.63 -43.34
CA GLN A 220 36.95 42.13 -44.49
C GLN A 220 38.43 41.75 -44.39
#